data_AF-A0A3B9X2P7-F1
#
_entry.id   AF-A0A3B9X2P7-F1
#
_cell.length_a   1.000
_cell.length_b   1.000
_cell.length_c   1.000
_cell.angle_alpha   90.00
_cell.angle_beta   90.00
_cell.angle_gamma   90.00
#
_symmetry.space_group_name_H-M   'P 1'
#
loop_
_entity.id
_entity.type
_entity.pdbx_description
1 polymer ?
#
loop_
_entity_poly.entity_id
_entity_poly.type
_entity_poly.pdbx_seq_one_letter_code
_entity_poly.pdbx_strand_id
1 'polypeptide(L)'
;EFKLQQEHVTAKLLASTKDFGHSSPDPIFILGMPRAGSTLIEQILSSHSQVDGTLELPNVLSLSQRLRRHSIDGVTPGYPQVLELLSQQELAQFGKDFIEDTKIHRQGAPFFIDKMP
;
A
#
# COMPACT_ATOMS: atom_id res chain seq x y z
N GLU A 1 12.51 -13.23 4.65
CA GLU A 1 11.25 -12.46 4.48
C GLU A 1 10.22 -13.18 3.62
N PHE A 2 10.53 -13.58 2.38
CA PHE A 2 9.56 -14.28 1.52
C PHE A 2 8.90 -15.51 2.16
N LYS A 3 9.66 -16.36 2.88
CA LYS A 3 9.10 -17.49 3.63
C LYS A 3 8.07 -17.06 4.70
N LEU A 4 8.36 -15.98 5.42
CA LEU A 4 7.44 -15.43 6.42
C LEU A 4 6.18 -14.85 5.76
N GLN A 5 6.31 -14.27 4.56
CA GLN A 5 5.14 -13.82 3.78
C GLN A 5 4.27 -15.01 3.39
N GLN A 6 4.87 -16.11 2.93
CA GLN A 6 4.12 -17.35 2.62
C GLN A 6 3.46 -17.97 3.85
N GLU A 7 4.08 -17.83 5.03
CA GLU A 7 3.58 -18.37 6.30
C GLU A 7 2.40 -17.55 6.85
N HIS A 8 2.52 -16.22 6.90
CA HIS A 8 1.56 -15.35 7.58
C HIS A 8 0.51 -14.71 6.65
N VAL A 9 0.86 -14.42 5.38
CA VAL A 9 -0.07 -13.81 4.43
C VAL A 9 -0.88 -14.90 3.72
N THR A 10 -1.82 -15.48 4.47
CA THR A 10 -2.63 -16.62 4.01
C THR A 10 -3.93 -16.17 3.34
N ALA A 11 -4.52 -17.04 2.52
CA ALA A 11 -5.86 -16.82 1.96
C ALA A 11 -6.93 -16.59 3.04
N LYS A 12 -6.80 -17.25 4.20
CA LYS A 12 -7.69 -17.06 5.35
C LYS A 12 -7.59 -15.64 5.90
N LEU A 13 -6.37 -15.14 6.10
CA LEU A 13 -6.15 -13.78 6.57
C LEU A 13 -6.80 -12.77 5.61
N LEU A 14 -6.48 -12.87 4.31
CA LEU A 14 -7.01 -11.97 3.28
C LEU A 14 -8.54 -12.03 3.17
N ALA A 15 -9.13 -13.22 3.32
CA ALA A 15 -10.59 -13.35 3.32
C ALA A 15 -11.22 -12.70 4.55
N SER A 16 -10.60 -12.82 5.73
CA SER A 16 -11.10 -12.20 6.97
C SER A 16 -10.97 -10.68 7.00
N THR A 17 -10.07 -10.11 6.20
CA THR A 17 -9.80 -8.65 6.15
C THR A 17 -10.29 -7.97 4.87
N LYS A 18 -11.06 -8.68 4.02
CA LYS A 18 -11.49 -8.21 2.69
C LYS A 18 -12.16 -6.83 2.70
N ASP A 19 -12.99 -6.56 3.71
CA ASP A 19 -13.76 -5.32 3.82
C ASP A 19 -13.15 -4.32 4.81
N PHE A 20 -11.88 -4.52 5.18
CA PHE A 20 -11.13 -3.62 6.06
C PHE A 20 -10.35 -2.60 5.25
N GLY A 21 -9.95 -1.49 5.88
CA GLY A 21 -9.20 -0.41 5.24
C GLY A 21 -10.03 0.83 4.96
N HIS A 22 -9.43 1.76 4.22
CA HIS A 22 -10.07 3.01 3.82
C HIS A 22 -10.57 2.91 2.37
N SER A 23 -11.87 3.12 2.16
CA SER A 23 -12.47 3.08 0.83
C SER A 23 -12.21 4.39 0.10
N SER A 24 -11.13 4.42 -0.69
CA SER A 24 -10.82 5.49 -1.63
C SER A 24 -10.49 4.87 -2.99
N PRO A 25 -11.15 5.29 -4.08
CA PRO A 25 -10.90 4.77 -5.42
C PRO A 25 -9.69 5.43 -6.11
N ASP A 26 -9.11 6.46 -5.49
CA ASP A 26 -8.07 7.32 -6.08
C ASP A 26 -6.78 6.57 -6.49
N PRO A 27 -6.20 5.64 -5.71
CA PRO A 27 -4.89 5.09 -6.01
C PRO A 27 -4.92 3.97 -7.05
N ILE A 28 -4.00 4.05 -8.02
CA ILE A 28 -3.67 2.98 -8.97
C ILE A 28 -2.26 2.49 -8.65
N PHE A 29 -2.16 1.28 -8.08
CA PHE A 29 -0.87 0.65 -7.80
C PHE A 29 -0.34 -0.09 -9.04
N ILE A 30 0.86 0.25 -9.49
CA ILE A 30 1.55 -0.49 -10.56
C ILE A 30 2.56 -1.43 -9.90
N LEU A 31 2.30 -2.74 -10.00
CA LEU A 31 3.17 -3.79 -9.48
C LEU A 31 3.80 -4.57 -10.63
N GLY A 32 5.08 -4.93 -10.51
CA GLY A 32 5.76 -5.74 -11.50
C GLY A 32 7.20 -6.05 -11.12
N MET A 33 7.84 -6.95 -11.87
CA MET A 33 9.27 -7.19 -11.72
C MET A 33 10.09 -6.09 -12.43
N PRO A 34 11.33 -5.84 -12.01
CA PRO A 34 12.24 -4.97 -12.75
C PRO A 34 12.35 -5.39 -14.22
N ARG A 35 12.26 -4.41 -15.14
CA ARG A 35 12.29 -4.59 -16.61
C ARG A 35 11.05 -5.26 -17.21
N ALA A 36 9.90 -5.26 -16.53
CA ALA A 36 8.62 -5.75 -17.06
C ALA A 36 7.80 -4.69 -17.84
N GLY A 37 8.38 -3.53 -18.16
CA GLY A 37 7.67 -2.45 -18.87
C GLY A 37 6.74 -1.61 -17.99
N SER A 38 6.87 -1.67 -16.66
CA SER A 38 6.05 -0.86 -15.74
C SER A 38 6.16 0.65 -15.99
N THR A 39 7.34 1.14 -16.38
CA THR A 39 7.52 2.55 -16.77
C THR A 39 6.67 2.95 -17.98
N LEU A 40 6.49 2.07 -18.96
CA LEU A 40 5.63 2.38 -20.10
C LEU A 40 4.16 2.46 -19.67
N ILE A 41 3.72 1.57 -18.77
CA ILE A 41 2.36 1.60 -18.21
C ILE A 41 2.14 2.90 -17.44
N GLU A 42 3.10 3.30 -16.61
CA GLU A 42 3.07 4.56 -15.87
C GLU A 42 2.96 5.78 -16.81
N GLN A 43 3.73 5.79 -17.91
CA GLN A 43 3.68 6.86 -18.91
C GLN A 43 2.34 6.91 -19.65
N ILE A 44 1.77 5.74 -20.01
CA ILE A 44 0.45 5.66 -20.67
C ILE A 44 -0.63 6.22 -19.73
N LEU A 45 -0.64 5.80 -18.47
CA LEU A 45 -1.65 6.23 -17.50
C LEU A 45 -1.51 7.71 -17.15
N SER A 46 -0.30 8.20 -16.90
CA SER A 46 -0.05 9.62 -16.57
C SER A 46 -0.31 10.59 -17.74
N SER A 47 -0.46 10.08 -18.96
CA SER A 47 -0.91 10.87 -20.11
C SER A 47 -2.44 11.07 -20.14
N HIS A 48 -3.20 10.41 -19.27
CA HIS A 48 -4.65 10.52 -19.21
C HIS A 48 -5.07 11.68 -18.31
N SER A 49 -6.02 12.50 -18.77
CA SER A 49 -6.52 13.70 -18.04
C SER A 49 -7.20 13.44 -16.69
N GLN A 50 -7.34 12.18 -16.29
CA GLN A 50 -7.98 11.77 -15.04
C GLN A 50 -6.99 11.07 -14.10
N VAL A 51 -5.72 10.98 -14.48
CA VAL A 51 -4.71 10.25 -13.71
C VAL A 51 -3.50 11.16 -13.51
N ASP A 52 -3.18 11.43 -12.26
CA ASP A 52 -1.94 12.08 -11.89
C ASP A 52 -0.80 11.04 -11.91
N GLY A 53 0.22 11.29 -12.74
CA GLY A 53 1.52 10.64 -12.59
C GLY A 53 2.21 11.19 -11.35
N THR A 54 2.32 10.40 -10.29
CA THR A 54 3.10 10.80 -9.10
C THR A 54 4.54 10.31 -9.21
N LEU A 55 5.42 10.86 -8.37
CA LEU A 55 6.80 10.39 -8.23
C LEU A 55 6.82 9.05 -7.47
N GLU A 56 8.00 8.44 -7.30
CA GLU A 56 8.13 7.28 -6.41
C GLU A 56 7.77 7.66 -4.97
N LEU A 57 6.67 7.09 -4.46
CA LEU A 57 6.15 7.40 -3.13
C LEU A 57 6.76 6.46 -2.08
N PRO A 58 7.34 6.98 -0.98
CA PRO A 58 7.94 6.14 0.05
C PRO A 58 6.90 5.56 1.03
N ASN A 59 5.61 5.84 0.85
CA ASN A 59 4.57 5.62 1.86
C ASN A 59 4.38 4.15 2.22
N VAL A 60 4.22 3.26 1.21
CA VAL A 60 4.04 1.81 1.45
C VAL A 60 5.29 1.19 2.08
N LEU A 61 6.49 1.58 1.61
CA LEU A 61 7.75 1.14 2.21
C LEU A 61 7.89 1.61 3.66
N SER A 62 7.58 2.88 3.93
CA SER A 62 7.59 3.46 5.26
C SER A 62 6.61 2.77 6.20
N LEU A 63 5.41 2.45 5.72
CA LEU A 63 4.42 1.69 6.47
C LEU A 63 4.95 0.29 6.81
N SER A 64 5.54 -0.42 5.86
CA SER A 64 6.13 -1.74 6.12
C SER A 64 7.21 -1.69 7.22
N GLN A 65 8.04 -0.64 7.22
CA GLN A 65 9.09 -0.44 8.23
C GLN A 65 8.51 -0.07 9.60
N ARG A 66 7.43 0.73 9.63
CA ARG A 66 6.68 1.01 10.87
C ARG A 66 6.09 -0.27 11.45
N LEU A 67 5.45 -1.09 10.61
CA LEU A 67 4.85 -2.37 11.00
C LEU A 67 5.87 -3.36 11.59
N ARG A 68 7.13 -3.37 11.10
CA ARG A 68 8.21 -4.17 11.71
C ARG A 68 8.46 -3.87 13.18
N ARG A 69 8.19 -2.63 13.61
CA ARG A 69 8.42 -2.16 14.98
C ARG A 69 7.12 -1.98 15.77
N HIS A 70 5.98 -2.32 15.16
CA HIS A 70 4.69 -2.13 15.76
C HIS A 70 4.47 -3.13 16.89
N SER A 71 4.22 -2.62 18.10
CA SER A 71 4.01 -3.42 19.29
C SER A 71 2.53 -3.48 19.64
N ILE A 72 2.05 -4.67 19.94
CA ILE A 72 0.67 -4.95 20.36
C ILE A 72 0.79 -5.67 21.71
N ASP A 73 0.20 -5.09 22.76
CA ASP A 73 0.25 -5.58 24.13
C ASP A 73 1.68 -5.90 24.64
N GLY A 74 2.66 -5.07 24.26
CA GLY A 74 4.06 -5.20 24.68
C GLY A 74 4.86 -6.25 23.91
N VAL A 75 4.27 -6.89 22.91
CA VAL A 75 4.94 -7.83 22.00
C VAL A 75 5.16 -7.15 20.65
N THR A 76 6.29 -7.40 20.00
CA THR A 76 6.59 -6.91 18.65
C THR A 76 6.72 -8.12 17.72
N PRO A 77 5.64 -8.55 17.04
CA PRO A 77 5.68 -9.71 16.15
C PRO A 77 6.56 -9.49 14.92
N GLY A 78 6.71 -8.23 14.50
CA GLY A 78 7.42 -7.86 13.28
C GLY A 78 6.59 -8.08 12.01
N TYR A 79 7.11 -7.60 10.87
CA TYR A 79 6.47 -7.78 9.57
C TYR A 79 6.94 -9.09 8.91
N PRO A 80 6.04 -9.89 8.33
CA PRO A 80 4.60 -9.66 8.12
C PRO A 80 3.67 -10.22 9.21
N GLN A 81 4.18 -10.90 10.25
CA GLN A 81 3.34 -11.55 11.27
C GLN A 81 2.33 -10.58 11.94
N VAL A 82 2.73 -9.33 12.17
CA VAL A 82 1.86 -8.30 12.76
C VAL A 82 0.55 -8.10 12.01
N LEU A 83 0.49 -8.41 10.71
CA LEU A 83 -0.73 -8.30 9.89
C LEU A 83 -1.88 -9.18 10.43
N GLU A 84 -1.58 -10.26 11.14
CA GLU A 84 -2.58 -11.13 11.78
C GLU A 84 -3.26 -10.48 12.99
N LEU A 85 -2.64 -9.44 13.54
CA LEU A 85 -3.06 -8.80 14.80
C LEU A 85 -3.65 -7.40 14.59
N LEU A 86 -3.55 -6.84 13.38
CA LEU A 86 -4.07 -5.51 13.09
C LEU A 86 -5.59 -5.49 13.15
N SER A 87 -6.12 -4.50 13.87
CA SER A 87 -7.55 -4.22 13.92
C SER A 87 -8.05 -3.57 12.62
N GLN A 88 -9.36 -3.67 12.38
CA GLN A 88 -10.03 -2.96 11.29
C GLN A 88 -9.78 -1.45 11.35
N GLN A 89 -9.74 -0.87 12.55
CA GLN A 89 -9.51 0.56 12.76
C GLN A 89 -8.09 0.97 12.36
N GLU A 90 -7.07 0.17 12.70
CA GLU A 90 -5.70 0.44 12.29
C GLU A 90 -5.53 0.37 10.77
N LEU A 91 -6.11 -0.66 10.12
CA LEU A 91 -6.08 -0.78 8.67
C LEU A 91 -6.79 0.40 7.98
N ALA A 92 -7.93 0.84 8.52
CA ALA A 92 -8.62 2.03 8.02
C ALA A 92 -7.78 3.30 8.20
N GLN A 93 -7.09 3.43 9.34
CA GLN A 93 -6.23 4.58 9.57
C GLN A 93 -5.03 4.59 8.62
N PHE A 94 -4.37 3.45 8.39
CA PHE A 94 -3.25 3.37 7.44
C PHE A 94 -3.67 3.73 6.01
N GLY A 95 -4.85 3.26 5.57
CA GLY A 95 -5.38 3.63 4.26
C GLY A 95 -5.70 5.12 4.17
N LYS A 96 -6.26 5.71 5.23
CA LYS A 96 -6.53 7.15 5.28
C LYS A 96 -5.24 7.97 5.25
N ASP A 97 -4.26 7.62 6.08
CA ASP A 97 -2.95 8.28 6.14
C ASP A 97 -2.28 8.23 4.76
N PHE A 98 -2.31 7.08 4.09
CA PHE A 98 -1.77 6.94 2.73
C PHE A 98 -2.43 7.91 1.74
N ILE A 99 -3.75 8.07 1.79
CA ILE A 99 -4.46 9.01 0.91
C ILE A 99 -4.10 10.45 1.24
N GLU A 100 -4.07 10.84 2.51
CA GLU A 100 -3.74 12.20 2.91
C GLU A 100 -2.29 12.58 2.59
N ASP A 101 -1.33 11.71 2.93
CA ASP A 101 0.09 11.96 2.73
C ASP A 101 0.46 12.12 1.25
N THR A 102 -0.30 11.49 0.36
CA THR A 102 -0.04 11.55 -1.08
C THR A 102 -0.66 12.77 -1.75
N LYS A 103 -1.58 13.51 -1.11
CA LYS A 103 -2.24 14.69 -1.70
C LYS A 103 -1.26 15.76 -2.18
N ILE A 104 -0.16 15.96 -1.48
CA ILE A 104 0.86 16.96 -1.85
C ILE A 104 1.55 16.67 -3.19
N HIS A 105 1.49 15.42 -3.65
CA HIS A 105 2.09 14.97 -4.91
C HIS A 105 1.08 14.90 -6.07
N ARG A 106 -0.20 15.19 -5.81
CA ARG A 106 -1.29 15.15 -6.79
C ARG A 106 -1.55 16.53 -7.38
N GLN A 107 -2.08 16.57 -8.60
CA GLN A 107 -2.47 17.78 -9.33
C GLN A 107 -3.99 17.97 -9.38
N GLY A 108 -4.75 17.09 -8.72
CA GLY A 108 -6.19 17.21 -8.54
C GLY A 108 -7.01 16.30 -9.46
N ALA A 109 -6.37 15.40 -10.20
CA ALA A 109 -7.08 14.37 -10.93
C ALA A 109 -7.75 13.38 -9.95
N PRO A 110 -8.85 12.73 -10.37
CA PRO A 110 -9.56 11.77 -9.52
C PRO A 110 -8.73 10.52 -9.18
N PHE A 111 -7.74 10.17 -10.02
CA PHE A 111 -6.86 9.04 -9.80
C PHE A 111 -5.40 9.46 -9.76
N PHE A 112 -4.55 8.67 -9.12
CA PHE A 112 -3.11 8.87 -9.13
C PHE A 112 -2.38 7.52 -9.14
N ILE A 113 -1.20 7.50 -9.75
CA ILE A 113 -0.37 6.29 -9.81
C ILE A 113 0.55 6.25 -8.61
N ASP A 114 0.68 5.09 -7.96
CA ASP A 114 1.81 4.77 -7.09
C ASP A 114 2.55 3.56 -7.68
N LYS A 115 3.78 3.81 -8.16
CA LYS A 115 4.67 2.76 -8.64
C LYS A 115 5.76 2.56 -7.60
N MET A 116 5.86 1.32 -7.11
CA MET A 116 7.01 0.89 -6.33
C MET A 116 8.08 0.28 -7.25
N PRO A 117 9.37 0.63 -7.10
CA PRO A 117 10.47 0.07 -7.89
C PRO A 117 10.73 -1.42 -7.61
#